data_AF-A0A8B8ND73-F1
#
_entry.id   AF-A0A8B8ND73-F1
#
_cell.length_a   1.000
_cell.length_b   1.000
_cell.length_c   1.000
_cell.angle_alpha   90.00
_cell.angle_beta   90.00
_cell.angle_gamma   90.00
#
_symmetry.space_group_name_H-M   'P 1'
#
loop_
_entity.id
_entity.type
_entity.pdbx_description
1 polymer ?
#
loop_
_entity_poly.entity_id
_entity_poly.type
_entity_poly.pdbx_seq_one_letter_code
_entity_poly.pdbx_strand_id
1 'polypeptide(L)'
;MDIDYMDGFRCFTFDKDCFSKPKCLVDGLHQEGFKAIWMLDPGIKREEGYFVYDSGCKSDVWIKAADGTPFVGEVWPGPCVYPDFTQSKVRHWWAQLVQDFISNGVDGIWNDMNEPAVFKSVTKTMPESNIHRGDDEVGGVQNHSHYHNVCFPSFSHLLFVFHILDLYGNRY
;
A
#
# COMPACT_ATOMS: atom_id res chain seq x y z
N MET A 1 9.53 -4.05 11.32
CA MET A 1 8.32 -3.85 12.14
C MET A 1 7.14 -4.37 11.36
N ASP A 2 6.44 -5.34 11.95
CA ASP A 2 5.19 -5.94 11.46
C ASP A 2 3.97 -5.07 11.84
N ILE A 3 2.73 -5.51 11.62
CA ILE A 3 1.48 -4.71 11.76
C ILE A 3 1.29 -4.00 13.11
N ASP A 4 1.90 -4.48 14.21
CA ASP A 4 1.65 -3.99 15.57
C ASP A 4 1.99 -2.50 15.77
N TYR A 5 2.78 -1.90 14.87
CA TYR A 5 3.06 -0.46 14.96
C TYR A 5 1.87 0.41 14.55
N MET A 6 0.93 -0.14 13.79
CA MET A 6 -0.17 0.62 13.18
C MET A 6 -1.30 0.89 14.18
N ASP A 7 -1.88 2.09 14.14
CA ASP A 7 -3.07 2.43 14.92
C ASP A 7 -4.30 1.70 14.35
N GLY A 8 -4.73 0.64 15.05
CA GLY A 8 -5.88 -0.18 14.65
C GLY A 8 -5.69 -0.86 13.29
N PHE A 9 -4.46 -1.28 12.98
CA PHE A 9 -4.06 -1.91 11.72
C PHE A 9 -4.25 -1.03 10.47
N ARG A 10 -4.28 0.31 10.66
CA ARG A 10 -4.36 1.27 9.54
C ARG A 10 -2.97 1.56 9.01
N CYS A 11 -2.75 1.28 7.73
CA CYS A 11 -1.51 1.65 7.04
C CYS A 11 -1.17 3.14 7.22
N PHE A 12 0.11 3.49 7.19
CA PHE A 12 0.57 4.89 7.33
C PHE A 12 0.19 5.58 8.65
N THR A 13 -0.15 4.82 9.69
CA THR A 13 -0.39 5.34 11.04
C THR A 13 0.56 4.71 12.04
N PHE A 14 0.65 5.31 13.23
CA PHE A 14 1.42 4.79 14.35
C PHE A 14 0.54 4.78 15.58
N ASP A 15 0.49 3.65 16.28
CA ASP A 15 -0.18 3.52 17.56
C ASP A 15 0.45 4.50 18.56
N LYS A 16 -0.37 5.37 19.17
CA LYS A 16 0.14 6.46 20.02
C LYS A 16 0.54 5.99 21.41
N ASP A 17 0.10 4.82 21.85
CA ASP A 17 0.42 4.29 23.17
C ASP A 17 1.72 3.50 23.12
N CYS A 18 1.88 2.67 22.09
CA CYS A 18 3.04 1.79 21.89
C CYS A 18 4.15 2.45 21.04
N PHE A 19 3.79 3.30 20.06
CA PHE A 19 4.70 3.85 19.04
C PHE A 19 4.58 5.38 18.88
N SER A 20 4.42 6.10 19.99
CA SER A 20 4.26 7.58 20.01
C SER A 20 5.36 8.39 19.32
N LYS A 21 6.57 7.84 19.19
CA LYS A 21 7.76 8.54 18.65
C LYS A 21 8.53 7.64 17.67
N PRO A 22 7.95 7.33 16.49
CA PRO A 22 8.56 6.38 15.56
C PRO A 22 9.94 6.85 15.10
N LYS A 23 10.12 8.15 14.88
CA LYS A 23 11.43 8.70 14.53
C LYS A 23 12.50 8.49 15.60
N CYS A 24 12.18 8.72 16.87
CA CYS A 24 13.15 8.49 17.95
C CYS A 24 13.54 7.01 18.07
N LEU A 25 12.58 6.10 17.85
CA LEU A 25 12.85 4.66 17.81
C LEU A 25 13.85 4.32 16.70
N VAL A 26 13.60 4.82 15.49
CA VAL A 26 14.48 4.56 14.34
C VAL A 26 15.86 5.20 14.52
N ASP A 27 15.92 6.44 15.03
CA ASP A 27 17.19 7.11 15.32
C ASP A 27 18.04 6.31 16.33
N GLY A 28 17.41 5.68 17.32
CA GLY A 28 18.09 4.78 18.27
C GLY A 28 18.63 3.51 17.61
N LEU A 29 17.86 2.90 16.71
CA LEU A 29 18.31 1.74 15.92
C LEU A 29 19.52 2.10 15.04
N HIS A 30 19.51 3.28 14.42
CA HIS A 30 20.62 3.77 13.60
C HIS A 30 21.90 3.99 14.41
N GLN A 31 21.79 4.48 15.65
CA GLN A 31 22.94 4.65 16.54
C GLN A 31 23.63 3.32 16.89
N GLU A 32 22.85 2.24 16.95
CA GLU A 32 23.33 0.88 17.15
C GLU A 32 23.76 0.18 15.83
N GLY A 33 23.71 0.90 14.70
CA GLY A 33 24.13 0.41 13.39
C GLY A 33 23.09 -0.45 12.66
N PHE A 34 21.85 -0.50 13.14
CA PHE A 34 20.75 -1.24 12.51
C PHE A 34 20.01 -0.40 11.48
N LYS A 35 19.21 -1.07 10.65
CA LYS A 35 18.30 -0.49 9.67
C LYS A 35 16.86 -0.83 10.02
N ALA A 36 15.95 0.11 9.80
CA ALA A 36 14.55 -0.04 10.17
C ALA A 36 13.68 -0.26 8.92
N ILE A 37 13.14 -1.48 8.77
CA ILE A 37 12.19 -1.84 7.70
C ILE A 37 10.79 -1.97 8.30
N TRP A 38 9.79 -1.35 7.68
CA TRP A 38 8.42 -1.29 8.20
C TRP A 38 7.44 -1.83 7.17
N MET A 39 6.47 -2.61 7.62
CA MET A 39 5.55 -3.29 6.72
C MET A 39 4.38 -2.38 6.31
N LEU A 40 3.92 -2.50 5.06
CA LEU A 40 2.66 -1.92 4.58
C LEU A 40 1.85 -2.99 3.83
N ASP A 41 0.54 -2.97 4.03
CA ASP A 41 -0.41 -3.81 3.29
C ASP A 41 -1.09 -2.99 2.18
N PRO A 42 -1.46 -3.61 1.05
CA PRO A 42 -2.25 -2.95 0.01
C PRO A 42 -3.73 -2.77 0.42
N GLY A 43 -4.20 -3.52 1.41
CA GLY A 43 -5.57 -3.42 1.93
C GLY A 43 -5.73 -2.18 2.82
N ILE A 44 -6.47 -1.18 2.34
CA ILE A 44 -6.72 0.07 3.08
C ILE A 44 -8.07 -0.01 3.77
N LYS A 45 -8.07 0.11 5.11
CA LYS A 45 -9.29 0.13 5.91
C LYS A 45 -10.32 1.11 5.35
N ARG A 46 -11.53 0.61 5.14
CA ARG A 46 -12.67 1.40 4.69
C ARG A 46 -13.32 2.11 5.88
N GLU A 47 -12.88 3.33 6.16
CA GLU A 47 -13.32 4.12 7.31
C GLU A 47 -13.35 5.61 6.94
N GLU A 48 -14.52 6.25 7.04
CA GLU A 48 -14.64 7.70 6.81
C GLU A 48 -13.88 8.48 7.89
N GLY A 49 -13.15 9.52 7.49
CA GLY A 49 -12.29 10.30 8.38
C GLY A 49 -10.86 9.76 8.49
N TYR A 50 -10.58 8.56 7.94
CA TYR A 50 -9.22 8.06 7.79
C TYR A 50 -8.59 8.63 6.52
N PHE A 51 -7.58 9.47 6.68
CA PHE A 51 -7.02 10.30 5.60
C PHE A 51 -6.61 9.54 4.33
N VAL A 52 -6.12 8.30 4.46
CA VAL A 52 -5.74 7.48 3.30
C VAL A 52 -6.98 7.02 2.55
N TYR A 53 -8.02 6.57 3.27
CA TYR A 53 -9.30 6.23 2.67
C TYR A 53 -9.96 7.45 2.02
N ASP A 54 -10.02 8.58 2.73
CA ASP A 54 -10.67 9.80 2.23
C ASP A 54 -9.95 10.35 0.98
N SER A 55 -8.60 10.40 1.00
CA SER A 55 -7.81 10.88 -0.14
C SER A 55 -7.88 9.95 -1.35
N GLY A 56 -7.92 8.63 -1.13
CA GLY A 56 -8.09 7.65 -2.19
C GLY A 56 -9.49 7.66 -2.80
N CYS A 57 -10.54 7.87 -1.98
CA CYS A 57 -11.90 8.12 -2.47
C CYS A 57 -11.97 9.37 -3.33
N LYS A 58 -11.37 10.48 -2.88
CA LYS A 58 -11.32 11.75 -3.63
C LYS A 58 -10.58 11.62 -4.96
N SER A 59 -9.54 10.79 -5.01
CA SER A 59 -8.70 10.57 -6.20
C SER A 59 -9.18 9.40 -7.09
N ASP A 60 -10.26 8.73 -6.68
CA ASP A 60 -10.86 7.56 -7.33
C ASP A 60 -9.81 6.49 -7.70
N VAL A 61 -9.08 6.03 -6.68
CA VAL A 61 -7.90 5.15 -6.82
C VAL A 61 -8.22 3.66 -6.67
N TRP A 62 -9.45 3.32 -6.29
CA TRP A 62 -9.80 1.95 -5.92
C TRP A 62 -10.05 1.04 -7.13
N ILE A 63 -9.68 -0.24 -6.98
CA ILE A 63 -10.15 -1.35 -7.81
C ILE A 63 -11.68 -1.43 -7.69
N LYS A 64 -12.36 -1.75 -8.79
CA LYS A 64 -13.83 -1.82 -8.81
C LYS A 64 -14.30 -3.28 -8.79
N ALA A 65 -15.44 -3.52 -8.17
CA ALA A 65 -16.20 -4.75 -8.36
C ALA A 65 -16.89 -4.74 -9.74
N ALA A 66 -17.47 -5.87 -10.14
CA ALA A 66 -18.15 -6.02 -11.43
C ALA A 66 -19.34 -5.04 -11.64
N ASP A 67 -19.92 -4.52 -10.56
CA ASP A 67 -20.99 -3.51 -10.60
C ASP A 67 -20.47 -2.06 -10.70
N GLY A 68 -19.15 -1.87 -10.76
CA GLY A 68 -18.50 -0.56 -10.85
C GLY A 68 -18.31 0.16 -9.51
N THR A 69 -18.77 -0.40 -8.39
CA THR A 69 -18.49 0.14 -7.05
C THR A 69 -17.06 -0.22 -6.59
N PRO A 70 -16.45 0.50 -5.63
CA PRO A 70 -15.17 0.07 -5.06
C PRO A 70 -15.25 -1.35 -4.51
N PHE A 71 -14.32 -2.21 -4.91
CA PHE A 71 -14.24 -3.56 -4.36
C PHE A 71 -13.89 -3.49 -2.87
N VAL A 72 -14.63 -4.25 -2.06
CA VAL A 72 -14.42 -4.37 -0.62
C VAL A 72 -14.08 -5.81 -0.28
N GLY A 73 -12.89 -6.03 0.27
CA GLY A 73 -12.46 -7.30 0.86
C GLY A 73 -12.35 -7.19 2.38
N GLU A 74 -12.07 -8.30 3.06
CA GLU A 74 -11.77 -8.29 4.49
C GLU A 74 -10.36 -8.82 4.75
N VAL A 75 -9.59 -8.05 5.53
CA VAL A 75 -8.24 -8.40 6.03
C VAL A 75 -8.11 -7.94 7.50
N TRP A 76 -6.89 -7.77 8.01
CA TRP A 76 -6.59 -7.45 9.42
C TRP A 76 -7.44 -6.32 10.04
N PRO A 77 -7.54 -5.11 9.45
CA PRO A 77 -8.39 -4.03 9.99
C PRO A 77 -9.90 -4.21 9.75
N GLY A 78 -10.34 -5.31 9.14
CA GLY A 78 -11.73 -5.54 8.73
C GLY A 78 -11.98 -5.15 7.26
N PRO A 79 -13.12 -4.50 6.93
CA PRO A 79 -13.45 -4.12 5.56
C PRO A 79 -12.39 -3.18 4.95
N CYS A 80 -11.85 -3.55 3.79
CA CYS A 80 -10.79 -2.84 3.10
C CYS A 80 -11.10 -2.62 1.63
N VAL A 81 -10.60 -1.50 1.11
CA VAL A 81 -10.52 -1.21 -0.32
C VAL A 81 -9.08 -1.37 -0.79
N TYR A 82 -8.90 -1.60 -2.09
CA TYR A 82 -7.60 -1.92 -2.67
C TYR A 82 -7.24 -0.87 -3.73
N PRO A 83 -6.09 -0.19 -3.61
CA PRO A 83 -5.60 0.71 -4.66
C PRO A 83 -5.33 -0.06 -5.96
N ASP A 84 -5.69 0.54 -7.09
CA ASP A 84 -5.43 -0.02 -8.40
C ASP A 84 -4.08 0.43 -8.96
N PHE A 85 -3.01 -0.27 -8.58
CA PHE A 85 -1.64 0.08 -8.97
C PHE A 85 -1.33 -0.03 -10.47
N THR A 86 -2.26 -0.58 -11.26
CA THR A 86 -2.16 -0.57 -12.73
C THR A 86 -2.24 0.86 -13.30
N GLN A 87 -2.86 1.79 -12.55
CA GLN A 87 -2.97 3.20 -12.92
C GLN A 87 -1.79 4.02 -12.40
N SER A 88 -1.14 4.77 -13.29
CA SER A 88 -0.06 5.70 -12.94
C SER A 88 -0.48 6.71 -11.88
N LYS A 89 -1.69 7.28 -11.97
CA LYS A 89 -2.20 8.22 -10.96
C LYS A 89 -2.24 7.61 -9.54
N VAL A 90 -2.52 6.31 -9.44
CA VAL A 90 -2.59 5.60 -8.16
C VAL A 90 -1.19 5.36 -7.60
N ARG A 91 -0.23 5.00 -8.46
CA ARG A 91 1.18 4.90 -8.07
C ARG A 91 1.72 6.24 -7.55
N HIS A 92 1.37 7.36 -8.18
CA HIS A 92 1.76 8.69 -7.72
C HIS A 92 1.13 9.05 -6.37
N TRP A 93 -0.17 8.80 -6.20
CA TRP A 93 -0.87 9.01 -4.92
C TRP A 93 -0.24 8.19 -3.78
N TRP A 94 0.05 6.91 -4.03
CA TRP A 94 0.70 6.05 -3.05
C TRP A 94 2.12 6.52 -2.70
N ALA A 95 2.89 6.96 -3.69
CA ALA A 95 4.24 7.47 -3.48
C ALA A 95 4.26 8.70 -2.56
N GLN A 96 3.25 9.57 -2.62
CA GLN A 96 3.12 10.71 -1.70
C GLN A 96 2.90 10.26 -0.26
N LEU A 97 2.04 9.26 -0.04
CA LEU A 97 1.82 8.67 1.30
C LEU A 97 3.09 8.01 1.85
N VAL A 98 3.80 7.27 0.98
CA VAL A 98 5.07 6.65 1.32
C VAL A 98 6.11 7.71 1.66
N GLN A 99 6.19 8.81 0.92
CA GLN A 99 7.13 9.92 1.18
C GLN A 99 6.93 10.50 2.59
N ASP A 100 5.69 10.76 2.98
CA ASP A 100 5.37 11.25 4.32
C ASP A 100 5.72 10.20 5.39
N PHE A 101 5.48 8.92 5.10
CA PHE A 101 5.77 7.83 6.03
C PHE A 101 7.27 7.63 6.27
N ILE A 102 8.10 7.60 5.21
CA ILE A 102 9.55 7.45 5.32
C ILE A 102 10.23 8.63 6.01
N SER A 103 9.58 9.80 6.07
CA SER A 103 10.07 10.97 6.82
C SER A 103 10.27 10.67 8.33
N ASN A 104 9.68 9.59 8.83
CA ASN A 104 9.92 9.04 10.17
C ASN A 104 11.26 8.30 10.32
N GLY A 105 12.14 8.31 9.32
CA GLY A 105 13.48 7.72 9.38
C GLY A 105 13.56 6.28 8.87
N VAL A 106 12.46 5.72 8.39
CA VAL A 106 12.36 4.34 7.88
C VAL A 106 13.29 4.14 6.69
N ASP A 107 14.13 3.10 6.72
CA ASP A 107 15.10 2.79 5.65
C ASP A 107 14.50 1.97 4.50
N GLY A 108 13.32 1.39 4.69
CA GLY A 108 12.66 0.62 3.65
C GLY A 108 11.30 0.07 4.06
N ILE A 109 10.56 -0.39 3.06
CA ILE A 109 9.20 -0.91 3.21
C ILE A 109 9.18 -2.39 2.86
N TRP A 110 8.59 -3.19 3.74
CA TRP A 110 8.18 -4.55 3.44
C TRP A 110 6.73 -4.53 2.96
N ASN A 111 6.48 -4.96 1.73
CA ASN A 111 5.12 -5.12 1.21
C ASN A 111 4.68 -6.56 1.44
N ASP A 112 3.55 -6.76 2.11
CA ASP A 112 2.96 -8.08 2.35
C ASP A 112 1.55 -8.15 1.78
N MET A 113 0.99 -9.36 1.66
CA MET A 113 -0.42 -9.59 1.29
C MET A 113 -0.82 -9.07 -0.11
N ASN A 114 0.12 -9.05 -1.05
CA ASN A 114 -0.01 -8.39 -2.36
C ASN A 114 -0.40 -9.30 -3.54
N GLU A 115 -0.84 -10.54 -3.28
CA GLU A 115 -1.45 -11.41 -4.28
C GLU A 115 -2.67 -10.81 -5.00
N PRO A 116 -3.56 -9.97 -4.41
CA PRO A 116 -3.74 -9.47 -3.02
C PRO A 116 -4.63 -10.35 -2.14
N ALA A 117 -4.26 -10.50 -0.86
CA ALA A 117 -4.95 -11.39 0.05
C ALA A 117 -6.34 -10.86 0.49
N VAL A 118 -7.31 -11.77 0.55
CA VAL A 118 -8.67 -11.52 1.07
C VAL A 118 -9.07 -12.69 1.98
N PHE A 119 -9.31 -12.44 3.26
CA PHE A 119 -9.50 -13.52 4.25
C PHE A 119 -10.80 -14.30 4.06
N LYS A 120 -11.87 -13.62 3.66
CA LYS A 120 -13.22 -14.21 3.49
C LYS A 120 -13.57 -14.60 2.06
N SER A 121 -12.59 -14.81 1.18
CA SER A 121 -12.83 -15.40 -0.14
C SER A 121 -12.43 -16.87 -0.20
N VAL A 122 -13.11 -17.64 -1.06
CA VAL A 122 -12.83 -19.08 -1.28
C VAL A 122 -11.42 -19.26 -1.84
N THR A 123 -10.99 -18.35 -2.71
CA THR A 123 -9.69 -18.36 -3.38
C THR A 123 -8.59 -17.65 -2.59
N LYS A 124 -8.92 -17.04 -1.45
CA LYS A 124 -8.03 -16.17 -0.65
C LYS A 124 -7.45 -14.95 -1.37
N THR A 125 -7.96 -14.64 -2.56
CA THR A 125 -7.66 -13.46 -3.36
C THR A 125 -8.96 -12.75 -3.78
N MET A 126 -8.86 -11.61 -4.46
CA MET A 126 -10.02 -10.90 -4.99
C MET A 126 -10.68 -11.63 -6.17
N PRO A 127 -11.98 -11.44 -6.41
CA PRO A 127 -12.68 -12.09 -7.53
C PRO A 127 -12.06 -11.74 -8.88
N GLU A 128 -11.97 -12.72 -9.78
CA GLU A 128 -11.45 -12.51 -11.15
C GLU A 128 -12.26 -11.48 -11.95
N SER A 129 -13.54 -11.30 -11.63
CA SER A 129 -14.44 -10.33 -12.25
C SER A 129 -14.26 -8.89 -11.75
N ASN A 130 -13.38 -8.66 -10.78
CA ASN A 130 -13.01 -7.30 -10.39
C ASN A 130 -12.35 -6.58 -11.56
N ILE A 131 -12.57 -5.27 -11.65
CA ILE A 131 -12.16 -4.45 -12.76
C ILE A 131 -10.99 -3.57 -12.32
N HIS A 132 -9.87 -3.74 -13.01
CA HIS A 132 -8.75 -2.82 -13.00
C HIS A 132 -8.89 -1.87 -14.19
N ARG A 133 -8.55 -0.61 -13.96
CA ARG A 133 -8.67 0.45 -14.96
C ARG A 133 -7.27 0.89 -15.40
N GLY A 134 -6.44 -0.07 -15.76
CA GLY A 134 -5.04 0.15 -16.11
C GLY A 134 -4.87 1.18 -17.20
N ASP A 135 -3.74 1.85 -17.19
CA ASP A 135 -3.33 2.71 -18.30
C ASP A 135 -3.17 1.86 -19.58
N ASP A 136 -3.35 2.45 -20.76
CA ASP A 136 -3.26 1.71 -22.03
C ASP A 136 -1.91 0.99 -22.19
N GLU A 137 -0.84 1.60 -21.67
CA GLU A 137 0.54 1.08 -21.66
C GLU A 137 0.69 -0.24 -20.90
N VAL A 138 -0.20 -0.50 -19.94
CA VAL A 138 -0.21 -1.72 -19.12
C VAL A 138 -1.36 -2.66 -19.48
N GLY A 139 -2.08 -2.43 -20.59
CA GLY A 139 -3.15 -3.31 -21.08
C GLY A 139 -4.58 -2.75 -20.98
N GLY A 140 -4.74 -1.52 -20.46
CA GLY A 140 -6.02 -0.84 -20.40
C GLY A 140 -6.98 -1.37 -19.32
N VAL A 141 -8.27 -1.11 -19.49
CA VAL A 141 -9.30 -1.64 -18.58
C VAL A 141 -9.47 -3.14 -18.79
N GLN A 142 -9.19 -3.94 -17.76
CA GLN A 142 -9.31 -5.40 -17.79
C GLN A 142 -9.85 -5.95 -16.46
N ASN A 143 -10.25 -7.21 -16.51
CA ASN A 143 -10.60 -7.98 -15.33
C ASN A 143 -9.35 -8.38 -14.52
N HIS A 144 -9.54 -8.70 -13.24
CA HIS A 144 -8.46 -9.07 -12.32
C HIS A 144 -7.69 -10.30 -12.80
N SER A 145 -8.32 -11.24 -13.52
CA SER A 145 -7.61 -12.39 -14.11
C SER A 145 -6.49 -11.99 -15.08
N HIS A 146 -6.56 -10.81 -15.71
CA HIS A 146 -5.48 -10.28 -16.54
C HIS A 146 -4.32 -9.72 -15.72
N TYR A 147 -4.64 -9.13 -14.56
CA TYR A 147 -3.72 -8.45 -13.66
C TYR A 147 -3.42 -9.25 -12.39
N HIS A 148 -3.69 -10.55 -12.39
CA HIS A 148 -3.51 -11.39 -11.21
C HIS A 148 -2.03 -11.37 -10.83
N ASN A 149 -1.72 -11.01 -9.58
CA ASN A 149 -0.36 -10.68 -9.14
C ASN A 149 0.28 -9.49 -9.89
N VAL A 150 -0.46 -8.41 -10.21
CA VAL A 150 0.12 -7.13 -10.69
C VAL A 150 0.12 -6.07 -9.58
N CYS A 151 -0.36 -6.42 -8.38
CA CYS A 151 -0.05 -5.66 -7.16
C CYS A 151 1.44 -5.78 -6.83
N PHE A 152 2.24 -4.97 -7.54
CA PHE A 152 3.69 -4.80 -7.43
C PHE A 152 4.68 -5.78 -8.12
N PRO A 153 4.38 -6.95 -8.74
CA PRO A 153 5.44 -7.91 -9.15
C PRO A 153 5.98 -7.76 -10.58
N SER A 154 5.46 -6.84 -11.42
CA SER A 154 6.06 -6.60 -12.76
C SER A 154 7.16 -5.53 -12.80
N PHE A 155 7.65 -5.07 -11.65
CA PHE A 155 8.97 -4.42 -11.56
C PHE A 155 9.96 -5.37 -10.87
N SER A 156 10.05 -6.59 -11.39
CA SER A 156 11.03 -7.59 -11.00
C SER A 156 12.41 -7.20 -11.54
N HIS A 157 13.10 -6.29 -10.84
CA HIS A 157 14.56 -6.26 -10.66
C HIS A 157 14.86 -5.18 -9.61
N LEU A 158 15.31 -5.62 -8.43
CA LEU A 158 15.85 -4.81 -7.34
C LEU A 158 14.91 -3.78 -6.68
N LEU A 159 14.74 -3.92 -5.37
CA LEU A 159 14.57 -2.82 -4.43
C LEU A 159 13.54 -1.74 -4.81
N PHE A 160 12.29 -1.96 -4.44
CA PHE A 160 11.34 -0.86 -4.25
C PHE A 160 11.84 0.17 -3.20
N VAL A 161 12.84 -0.21 -2.40
CA VAL A 161 13.56 0.65 -1.45
C VAL A 161 14.56 1.62 -2.13
N PHE A 162 15.13 1.29 -3.30
CA PHE A 162 16.06 2.22 -3.99
C PHE A 162 15.35 3.06 -5.06
N HIS A 163 14.37 2.51 -5.79
CA HIS A 163 13.83 3.24 -6.94
C HIS A 163 12.95 4.44 -6.57
N ILE A 164 12.32 4.45 -5.38
CA ILE A 164 11.64 5.64 -4.84
C ILE A 164 12.65 6.71 -4.42
N LEU A 165 13.88 6.38 -4.05
CA LEU A 165 14.91 7.38 -3.75
C LEU A 165 15.60 7.89 -5.03
N ASP A 166 15.81 7.03 -6.03
CA ASP A 166 16.44 7.42 -7.30
C ASP A 166 15.56 8.32 -8.18
N LEU A 167 14.22 8.18 -8.11
CA LEU A 167 13.29 9.06 -8.82
C LEU A 167 13.18 10.48 -8.23
N TYR A 168 13.65 10.70 -7.00
CA TYR A 168 13.56 11.98 -6.28
C TYR A 168 14.90 12.67 -6.03
N GLY A 169 15.97 12.19 -6.66
CA GLY A 169 17.15 12.98 -6.94
C GLY A 169 18.29 12.84 -5.94
N ASN A 170 19.42 12.37 -6.48
CA ASN A 170 20.73 12.86 -6.08
C ASN A 170 20.73 14.40 -6.03
N ARG A 171 20.74 14.96 -4.83
CA ARG A 171 21.44 16.22 -4.54
C ARG A 171 22.35 15.99 -3.35
N TYR A 172 23.57 15.56 -3.65
CA TYR A 172 24.75 16.04 -2.95
C TYR A 172 25.36 17.17 -3.78
#